data_AF-A0A928Z5A1-F1
#
_entry.id   AF-A0A928Z5A1-F1
#
_cell.length_a   1.000
_cell.length_b   1.000
_cell.length_c   1.000
_cell.angle_alpha   90.00
_cell.angle_beta   90.00
_cell.angle_gamma   90.00
#
_symmetry.space_group_name_H-M   'P 1'
#
loop_
_entity.id
_entity.type
_entity.pdbx_description
1 polymer ?
#
loop_
_entity_poly.entity_id
_entity_poly.type
_entity_poly.pdbx_seq_one_letter_code
_entity_poly.pdbx_strand_id
1 'polypeptide(L)'
;QPAANPVPAQPQQATSKTPRTPFSILEYLSSAVFLGCEGALLAFGLAHLPWPILAQGGIWLLLAGGLAWMQYQRIIEKIDLAILVGITLLVVGVITWPNFEAIAIFAIGGICIGVAIGSLFRLVYQLLSKIL
;
A
#
# COMPACT_ATOMS: atom_id res chain seq x y z
N GLN A 1 2.58 10.23 -68.48
CA GLN A 1 2.39 10.51 -67.04
C GLN A 1 2.87 9.28 -66.28
N PRO A 2 3.92 9.36 -65.44
CA PRO A 2 4.51 8.17 -64.80
C PRO A 2 3.69 7.72 -63.57
N ALA A 3 3.71 6.41 -63.34
CA ALA A 3 2.91 5.68 -62.37
C ALA A 3 3.20 6.00 -60.90
N ALA A 4 2.16 5.94 -60.07
CA ALA A 4 2.24 6.06 -58.61
C ALA A 4 2.84 4.78 -58.00
N ASN A 5 3.88 4.93 -57.18
CA ASN A 5 4.47 3.85 -56.39
C ASN A 5 3.57 3.51 -55.17
N PRO A 6 3.35 2.24 -54.82
CA PRO A 6 2.67 1.87 -53.59
C PRO A 6 3.63 2.05 -52.39
N VAL A 7 3.21 2.84 -51.41
CA VAL A 7 3.89 2.97 -50.10
C VAL A 7 3.68 1.66 -49.32
N PRO A 8 4.72 1.03 -48.76
CA PRO A 8 4.57 -0.16 -47.93
C PRO A 8 3.84 0.17 -46.62
N ALA A 9 2.77 -0.58 -46.32
CA ALA A 9 2.09 -0.52 -45.03
C ALA A 9 3.05 -0.99 -43.93
N GLN A 10 3.43 -0.07 -43.04
CA GLN A 10 4.24 -0.37 -41.87
C GLN A 10 3.39 -1.17 -40.88
N PRO A 11 3.85 -2.33 -40.36
CA PRO A 11 3.09 -3.10 -39.39
C PRO A 11 2.91 -2.26 -38.12
N GLN A 12 1.66 -1.94 -37.78
CA GLN A 12 1.29 -1.42 -36.47
C GLN A 12 1.84 -2.39 -35.44
N GLN A 13 2.87 -1.96 -34.70
CA GLN A 13 3.32 -2.65 -33.51
C GLN A 13 2.12 -2.76 -32.58
N ALA A 14 1.56 -3.96 -32.49
CA ALA A 14 0.63 -4.29 -31.44
C ALA A 14 1.35 -3.95 -30.13
N THR A 15 0.88 -2.91 -29.44
CA THR A 15 1.26 -2.63 -28.05
C THR A 15 1.12 -3.93 -27.30
N SER A 16 2.25 -4.57 -27.02
CA SER A 16 2.31 -5.75 -26.19
C SER A 16 1.71 -5.33 -24.87
N LYS A 17 0.47 -5.72 -24.61
CA LYS A 17 -0.11 -5.66 -23.27
C LYS A 17 0.83 -6.50 -22.41
N THR A 18 1.73 -5.84 -21.68
CA THR A 18 2.62 -6.48 -20.72
C THR A 18 1.76 -7.46 -19.92
N PRO A 19 2.09 -8.76 -19.94
CA PRO A 19 1.34 -9.73 -19.16
C PRO A 19 1.30 -9.23 -17.73
N ARG A 20 0.10 -9.04 -17.16
CA ARG A 20 -0.04 -8.73 -15.73
C ARG A 20 0.62 -9.88 -14.99
N THR A 21 1.81 -9.63 -14.44
CA THR A 21 2.55 -10.61 -13.67
C THR A 21 1.64 -11.14 -12.57
N PRO A 22 1.59 -12.47 -12.37
CA PRO A 22 0.78 -13.04 -11.30
C PRO A 22 1.20 -12.40 -9.98
N PHE A 23 0.22 -11.95 -9.20
CA PHE A 23 0.44 -11.35 -7.88
C PHE A 23 1.31 -12.30 -7.05
N SER A 24 2.55 -11.88 -6.79
CA SER A 24 3.46 -12.67 -5.97
C SER A 24 2.98 -12.62 -4.52
N ILE A 25 2.97 -13.76 -3.85
CA ILE A 25 2.63 -13.87 -2.42
C ILE A 25 3.46 -12.89 -1.60
N LEU A 26 4.72 -12.72 -1.99
CA LEU A 26 5.65 -11.80 -1.35
C LEU A 26 5.20 -10.34 -1.50
N GLU A 27 4.62 -9.98 -2.65
CA GLU A 27 4.11 -8.64 -2.89
C GLU A 27 2.92 -8.34 -1.98
N TYR A 28 1.99 -9.28 -1.88
CA TYR A 28 0.83 -9.17 -0.99
C TYR A 28 1.24 -9.08 0.49
N LEU A 29 2.21 -9.90 0.92
CA LEU A 29 2.72 -9.85 2.28
C LEU A 29 3.44 -8.52 2.55
N SER A 30 4.26 -8.04 1.62
CA SER A 30 4.97 -6.77 1.76
C SER A 30 4.01 -5.59 1.87
N SER A 31 2.92 -5.57 1.10
CA SER A 31 1.92 -4.51 1.19
C SER A 31 1.10 -4.59 2.48
N ALA A 32 0.78 -5.80 2.95
CA ALA A 32 0.07 -5.99 4.23
C ALA A 32 0.92 -5.57 5.43
N VAL A 33 2.21 -5.93 5.44
CA VAL A 33 3.18 -5.50 6.46
C VAL A 33 3.33 -3.98 6.44
N PHE A 34 3.48 -3.39 5.25
CA PHE A 34 3.61 -1.95 5.07
C PHE A 34 2.38 -1.20 5.59
N LEU A 35 1.18 -1.56 5.12
CA LEU A 35 -0.05 -0.90 5.50
C LEU A 35 -0.37 -1.08 6.98
N GLY A 36 -0.04 -2.24 7.56
CA GLY A 36 -0.17 -2.50 8.99
C GLY A 36 0.77 -1.62 9.82
N CYS A 37 2.04 -1.52 9.43
CA CYS A 37 3.03 -0.68 10.09
C CYS A 37 2.65 0.80 10.03
N GLU A 38 2.42 1.32 8.81
CA GLU A 38 2.06 2.72 8.58
C GLU A 38 0.76 3.08 9.28
N GLY A 39 -0.26 2.23 9.17
CA GLY A 39 -1.54 2.45 9.84
C GLY A 39 -1.37 2.56 11.35
N ALA A 40 -0.56 1.72 11.98
CA ALA A 40 -0.33 1.80 13.41
C ALA A 40 0.52 3.01 13.82
N LEU A 41 1.55 3.36 13.05
CA LEU A 41 2.37 4.55 13.30
C LEU A 41 1.58 5.84 13.15
N LEU A 42 0.75 5.94 12.10
CA LEU A 42 -0.20 7.04 11.93
C LEU A 42 -1.17 7.12 13.11
N ALA A 43 -1.77 6.00 13.52
CA ALA A 43 -2.67 6.00 14.67
C ALA A 43 -1.97 6.49 15.94
N PHE A 44 -0.76 6.01 16.19
CA PHE A 44 0.04 6.37 17.35
C PHE A 44 0.43 7.86 17.34
N GLY A 45 0.90 8.37 16.19
CA GLY A 45 1.24 9.77 16.02
C GLY A 45 0.04 10.69 16.20
N LEU A 46 -1.09 10.38 15.55
CA LEU A 46 -2.33 11.16 15.70
C LEU A 46 -2.89 11.12 17.12
N ALA A 47 -2.76 10.01 17.84
CA ALA A 47 -3.19 9.89 19.22
C ALA A 47 -2.41 10.82 20.18
N HIS A 48 -1.19 11.21 19.81
CA HIS A 48 -0.38 12.18 20.57
C HIS A 48 -0.75 13.65 20.29
N LEU A 49 -1.54 13.93 19.25
CA LEU A 49 -1.99 15.29 18.98
C LEU A 49 -3.14 15.68 19.92
N PRO A 50 -3.18 16.94 20.42
CA PRO A 50 -4.23 17.43 21.31
C PRO A 50 -5.52 17.76 20.54
N TRP A 51 -6.05 16.80 19.78
CA TRP A 51 -7.22 16.92 18.93
C TRP A 51 -8.37 16.03 19.44
N PRO A 52 -9.63 16.32 19.05
CA PRO A 52 -10.75 15.46 19.37
C PRO A 52 -10.60 14.06 18.76
N ILE A 53 -11.01 13.02 19.49
CA ILE A 53 -10.92 11.61 19.06
C ILE A 53 -11.59 11.38 17.70
N LEU A 54 -12.74 12.03 17.45
CA LEU A 54 -13.44 11.97 16.17
C LEU A 54 -12.60 12.52 15.02
N ALA A 55 -11.89 13.63 15.24
CA ALA A 55 -11.01 14.22 14.25
C ALA A 55 -9.77 13.34 14.01
N GLN A 56 -9.16 12.83 15.08
CA GLN A 56 -8.03 11.90 15.00
C GLN A 56 -8.40 10.65 14.18
N GLY A 57 -9.50 9.99 14.54
CA GLY A 57 -9.98 8.79 13.84
C GLY A 57 -10.39 9.05 12.39
N GLY A 58 -11.03 10.20 12.12
CA GLY A 58 -11.41 10.60 10.76
C GLY A 58 -10.20 10.85 9.86
N ILE A 59 -9.21 11.59 10.34
CA ILE A 59 -7.97 11.87 9.60
C ILE A 59 -7.17 10.59 9.43
N TRP A 60 -7.11 9.74 10.47
CA TRP A 60 -6.46 8.44 10.38
C TRP A 60 -7.11 7.56 9.30
N LEU A 61 -8.44 7.44 9.28
CA LEU A 61 -9.15 6.69 8.25
C LEU A 61 -8.91 7.25 6.85
N LEU A 62 -8.86 8.57 6.71
CA LEU A 62 -8.59 9.22 5.43
C LEU A 62 -7.16 8.92 4.94
N LEU A 63 -6.16 9.00 5.82
CA LEU A 63 -4.77 8.73 5.48
C LEU A 63 -4.53 7.23 5.22
N ALA A 64 -4.93 6.36 6.16
CA ALA A 64 -4.76 4.91 6.03
C ALA A 64 -5.58 4.35 4.85
N GLY A 65 -6.81 4.83 4.66
CA GLY A 65 -7.66 4.48 3.53
C GLY A 65 -7.11 4.98 2.20
N GLY A 66 -6.60 6.22 2.17
CA GLY A 66 -5.94 6.78 0.99
C GLY A 66 -4.69 5.99 0.59
N LEU A 67 -3.86 5.61 1.56
CA LEU A 67 -2.69 4.75 1.35
C LEU A 67 -3.08 3.36 0.84
N ALA A 68 -4.11 2.74 1.42
CA ALA A 68 -4.63 1.45 0.97
C ALA A 68 -5.16 1.52 -0.47
N TRP A 69 -5.89 2.59 -0.80
CA TRP A 69 -6.41 2.82 -2.15
C TRP A 69 -5.30 3.05 -3.18
N MET A 70 -4.29 3.84 -2.82
CA MET A 70 -3.17 4.13 -3.72
C MET A 70 -2.30 2.90 -3.96
N GLN A 71 -2.12 2.05 -2.94
CA GLN A 71 -1.52 0.72 -3.09
C GLN A 71 -2.36 -0.20 -3.99
N TYR A 72 -3.68 -0.20 -3.83
CA TYR A 72 -4.59 -0.99 -4.65
C TYR A 72 -4.51 -0.60 -6.14
N GLN A 73 -4.42 0.69 -6.43
CA GLN A 73 -4.27 1.22 -7.80
C GLN A 73 -2.88 0.98 -8.41
N ARG A 74 -1.92 0.44 -7.63
CA ARG A 74 -0.50 0.28 -8.03
C ARG A 74 0.13 1.58 -8.56
N ILE A 75 -0.33 2.73 -8.05
CA ILE A 75 0.23 4.05 -8.42
C ILE A 75 1.60 4.22 -7.75
N ILE A 76 1.79 3.61 -6.59
CA ILE A 76 3.03 3.66 -5.82
C ILE A 76 3.95 2.49 -6.22
N GLU A 77 5.16 2.82 -6.67
CA GLU A 77 6.24 1.86 -6.91
C GLU A 77 6.84 1.38 -5.58
N LYS A 78 7.40 0.16 -5.52
CA LYS A 78 7.85 -0.45 -4.25
C LYS A 78 8.85 0.40 -3.45
N ILE A 79 9.61 1.25 -4.15
CA ILE A 79 10.61 2.13 -3.56
C ILE A 79 9.94 3.33 -2.86
N ASP A 80 8.87 3.88 -3.41
CA ASP A 80 8.13 4.98 -2.78
C ASP A 80 7.46 4.56 -1.47
N LEU A 81 7.02 3.29 -1.36
CA LEU A 81 6.53 2.76 -0.10
C LEU A 81 7.61 2.88 0.98
N ALA A 82 8.83 2.40 0.72
CA ALA A 82 9.91 2.48 1.69
C ALA A 82 10.23 3.92 2.12
N ILE A 83 10.19 4.87 1.18
CA ILE A 83 10.39 6.30 1.46
C ILE A 83 9.27 6.83 2.37
N LEU A 84 8.02 6.48 2.07
CA LEU A 84 6.86 6.91 2.84
C LEU A 84 6.92 6.39 4.28
N VAL A 85 7.33 5.12 4.49
CA VAL A 85 7.60 4.59 5.84
C VAL A 85 8.71 5.34 6.56
N GLY A 86 9.80 5.65 5.87
CA GLY A 86 10.89 6.43 6.45
C GLY A 86 10.43 7.81 6.93
N ILE A 87 9.59 8.48 6.13
CA ILE A 87 9.04 9.79 6.46
C ILE A 87 8.06 9.69 7.64
N THR A 88 7.12 8.75 7.62
CA THR A 88 6.16 8.57 8.72
C THR A 88 6.87 8.24 10.02
N LEU A 89 7.87 7.35 9.99
CA LEU A 89 8.67 7.03 11.17
C LEU A 89 9.40 8.25 11.73
N LEU A 90 9.98 9.09 10.86
CA LEU A 90 10.67 10.31 11.26
C LEU A 90 9.70 11.32 11.87
N VAL A 91 8.55 11.56 11.23
CA VAL A 91 7.52 12.49 11.72
C VAL A 91 6.94 12.03 13.05
N VAL A 92 6.53 10.77 13.15
CA VAL A 92 5.99 10.19 14.39
C VAL A 92 7.04 10.21 15.49
N GLY A 93 8.29 9.84 15.18
CA GLY A 93 9.39 9.87 16.15
C GLY A 93 9.66 11.25 16.74
N VAL A 94 9.56 12.32 15.95
CA VAL A 94 9.67 13.70 16.44
C VAL A 94 8.47 14.07 17.31
N ILE A 95 7.25 13.72 16.90
CA ILE A 95 6.02 14.03 17.63
C ILE A 95 5.97 13.33 18.99
N THR A 96 6.46 12.09 19.07
CA THR A 96 6.30 11.23 20.24
C THR A 96 7.58 11.14 21.09
N TRP A 97 8.59 11.97 20.85
CA TRP A 97 9.83 11.98 21.62
C TRP A 97 9.56 12.17 23.12
N PRO A 98 10.16 11.37 24.04
CA PRO A 98 11.19 10.33 23.83
C PRO A 98 10.65 8.88 23.78
N ASN A 99 9.36 8.66 23.50
CA ASN A 99 8.68 7.35 23.64
C ASN A 99 9.00 6.35 22.50
N PHE A 100 10.29 6.08 22.24
CA PHE A 100 10.75 5.20 21.17
C PHE A 100 10.30 3.74 21.31
N GLU A 101 10.19 3.25 22.54
CA GLU A 101 9.72 1.88 22.80
C GLU A 101 8.28 1.70 22.33
N ALA A 102 7.43 2.70 22.56
CA ALA A 102 6.03 2.67 22.12
C ALA A 102 5.93 2.66 20.58
N ILE A 103 6.79 3.40 19.87
CA ILE A 103 6.85 3.37 18.40
C ILE A 103 7.12 1.94 17.91
N ALA A 104 8.10 1.25 18.49
CA ALA A 104 8.44 -0.12 18.10
C ALA A 104 7.28 -1.09 18.39
N ILE A 105 6.62 -0.97 19.55
CA ILE A 105 5.48 -1.81 19.92
C ILE A 105 4.32 -1.60 18.94
N PHE A 106 3.98 -0.35 18.63
CA PHE A 106 2.91 -0.03 17.68
C PHE A 106 3.26 -0.48 16.26
N ALA A 107 4.50 -0.29 15.80
CA ALA A 107 4.94 -0.75 14.50
C ALA A 107 4.81 -2.27 14.36
N ILE A 108 5.36 -3.04 15.32
CA ILE A 108 5.29 -4.51 15.32
C ILE A 108 3.84 -4.99 15.45
N GLY A 109 3.07 -4.40 16.37
CA GLY A 109 1.65 -4.71 16.53
C GLY A 109 0.84 -4.45 15.25
N GLY A 110 1.11 -3.33 14.59
CA GLY A 110 0.52 -2.96 13.31
C GLY A 110 0.82 -3.95 12.20
N ILE A 111 2.08 -4.39 12.09
CA ILE A 111 2.49 -5.44 11.15
C ILE A 111 1.72 -6.74 11.40
N CYS A 112 1.66 -7.19 12.64
CA CYS A 112 0.93 -8.40 13.03
C CYS A 112 -0.56 -8.31 12.64
N ILE A 113 -1.20 -7.18 12.94
CA ILE A 113 -2.61 -6.93 12.60
C ILE A 113 -2.81 -6.90 11.08
N GLY A 114 -1.98 -6.16 10.35
CA GLY A 114 -2.07 -6.05 8.90
C GLY A 114 -1.91 -7.41 8.20
N VAL A 115 -0.93 -8.20 8.63
CA VAL A 115 -0.71 -9.55 8.10
C VAL A 115 -1.85 -10.49 8.50
N ALA A 116 -2.35 -10.42 9.74
CA ALA A 116 -3.46 -11.26 10.19
C ALA A 116 -4.73 -10.98 9.39
N ILE A 117 -5.09 -9.71 9.21
CA ILE A 117 -6.25 -9.29 8.42
C ILE A 117 -6.08 -9.73 6.96
N GLY A 118 -4.93 -9.42 6.34
CA GLY A 118 -4.67 -9.80 4.95
C GLY A 118 -4.72 -11.32 4.73
N SER A 119 -4.11 -12.08 5.65
CA SER A 119 -4.11 -13.54 5.58
C SER A 119 -5.51 -14.13 5.81
N LEU A 120 -6.31 -13.53 6.70
CA LEU A 120 -7.69 -13.94 6.95
C LEU A 120 -8.56 -13.73 5.70
N PHE A 121 -8.50 -12.56 5.07
CA PHE A 121 -9.22 -12.31 3.82
C PHE A 121 -8.80 -13.29 2.73
N ARG A 122 -7.50 -13.52 2.57
CA ARG A 122 -6.97 -14.48 1.61
C ARG A 122 -7.50 -15.89 1.87
N LEU A 123 -7.55 -16.33 3.12
CA LEU A 123 -8.09 -17.63 3.51
C LEU A 123 -9.57 -17.74 3.13
N VAL A 124 -10.38 -16.71 3.43
CA VAL A 124 -11.80 -16.65 3.06
C VAL A 124 -11.96 -16.75 1.54
N TYR A 125 -11.21 -15.97 0.74
CA TYR A 125 -11.25 -16.06 -0.72
C TYR A 125 -10.87 -17.45 -1.24
N GLN A 126 -9.87 -18.09 -0.62
CA GLN A 126 -9.45 -19.43 -0.99
C GLN A 126 -10.52 -20.49 -0.68
N LEU A 127 -11.26 -20.33 0.42
CA LEU A 127 -12.40 -21.19 0.74
C LEU A 127 -13.54 -20.99 -0.27
N LEU A 128 -13.91 -19.75 -0.57
CA LEU A 128 -14.97 -19.46 -1.54
C LEU A 128 -14.61 -20.02 -2.92
N SER A 129 -13.37 -19.83 -3.37
CA SER A 129 -12.90 -20.33 -4.68
C SER A 129 -12.78 -21.86 -4.76
N LYS A 130 -12.80 -22.58 -3.63
CA LYS A 130 -12.82 -24.05 -3.60
C LYS A 130 -14.24 -24.62 -3.57
N ILE A 131 -15.21 -23.85 -3.08
CA ILE A 131 -16.60 -24.27 -2.91
C ILE A 131 -17.43 -23.87 -4.15
N LEU A 132 -17.13 -22.72 -4.76
CA LEU A 132 -17.73 -22.20 -5.98
C LEU A 132 -16.98 -22.68 -7.23
#